data_AF-A0A523TH79-F1
#
_entry.id   AF-A0A523TH79-F1
#
_cell.length_a   1.000
_cell.length_b   1.000
_cell.length_c   1.000
_cell.angle_alpha   90.00
_cell.angle_beta   90.00
_cell.angle_gamma   90.00
#
_symmetry.space_group_name_H-M   'P 1'
#
loop_
_entity.id
_entity.type
_entity.pdbx_description
1 polymer ?
#
loop_
_entity_poly.entity_id
_entity_poly.type
_entity_poly.pdbx_seq_one_letter_code
_entity_poly.pdbx_strand_id
1 'polypeptide(L)'
;MFLIAFTTLIITTALLWSTAVAQEPTPTATPEPTSLPTEMTEGGIQGFSSSGVSGCTENECIFYVEDGTDDAGPVIPYPPVGSCYYSTSANEIYMGEYPDGQPIISGFRFPNVSVPEGARIAYAYLEFTVDGPYSNNILVNILGEASSDPQPFGPSPDKPAERDPTAASVSWEITSTDTWQLSQTRRTPDITSILLEIIDQHGWQDGNSMALILQSVALGEGSDPDPAKRHRRAVGIERPQETYDGDVARLVIVLAYPPPFSISRYWNVFTWYEGEIQLEWNRLSNAGCLAATEHQGEDIVVILDFGSPERSYGELGTNLPGTKMFTSIEKIKRAVQAYVNGYWSCSIKDWDNYLTLGVGTNNQGLAAFYDGPAADHGTAWGTMIEDLHDWLINEQCTIDEFYVACNYRRQVTIVGANDIEDWGKILNFSTNEYEQVKPEAARAWALAYSESAPTKPYINYGNCSNCGAACPDPDPYPDNPWCRDHYWYLAWGNKNAWPLPEIYTEGSENHPNGKNAEQWQELSKYSSTFHTQIFFLGSLTQWGACERRVCEPGIANEPKDGWEQLFDELFKDPDTRQIVLPWSTDILWESDLLKEE
;
A
#
# COMPACT_ATOMS: atom_id res chain seq x y z
N MET A 1 -45.42 -33.84 -63.05
CA MET A 1 -45.93 -34.53 -61.84
C MET A 1 -45.30 -33.80 -60.66
N PHE A 2 -46.12 -33.04 -59.92
CA PHE A 2 -45.91 -32.35 -58.63
C PHE A 2 -44.60 -31.51 -58.43
N LEU A 3 -44.60 -30.17 -58.48
CA LEU A 3 -45.16 -29.10 -57.62
C LEU A 3 -44.46 -28.90 -56.26
N ILE A 4 -44.10 -27.63 -55.98
CA ILE A 4 -43.79 -26.87 -54.72
C ILE A 4 -42.48 -26.05 -54.94
N ALA A 5 -42.50 -24.82 -55.49
CA ALA A 5 -42.92 -23.49 -54.99
C ALA A 5 -41.80 -22.77 -54.19
N PHE A 6 -41.10 -21.77 -54.78
CA PHE A 6 -41.28 -20.30 -54.70
C PHE A 6 -40.79 -19.71 -53.36
N THR A 7 -40.01 -18.62 -53.23
CA THR A 7 -39.96 -17.34 -53.99
C THR A 7 -38.69 -16.58 -53.55
N THR A 8 -38.02 -15.88 -54.46
CA THR A 8 -37.00 -14.86 -54.15
C THR A 8 -37.67 -13.48 -54.26
N LEU A 9 -37.64 -12.67 -53.21
CA LEU A 9 -38.18 -11.31 -53.20
C LEU A 9 -37.04 -10.32 -52.91
N ILE A 10 -36.69 -9.52 -53.91
CA ILE A 10 -35.83 -8.35 -53.79
C ILE A 10 -36.71 -7.19 -53.34
N ILE A 11 -36.43 -6.63 -52.16
CA ILE A 11 -37.01 -5.37 -51.70
C ILE A 11 -35.88 -4.35 -51.57
N THR A 12 -35.98 -3.31 -52.37
CA THR A 12 -35.27 -2.04 -52.20
C THR A 12 -36.02 -1.19 -51.18
N THR A 13 -35.35 -0.74 -50.12
CA THR A 13 -35.84 0.33 -49.25
C THR A 13 -34.75 1.37 -49.03
N ALA A 14 -35.09 2.60 -49.39
CA ALA A 14 -34.32 3.80 -49.11
C ALA A 14 -34.31 4.07 -47.61
N LEU A 15 -33.12 4.34 -47.05
CA LEU A 15 -32.96 4.82 -45.67
C LEU A 15 -32.91 6.34 -45.68
N LEU A 16 -33.92 6.92 -45.03
CA LEU A 16 -33.99 8.32 -44.63
C LEU A 16 -32.93 8.61 -43.57
N TRP A 17 -32.17 9.68 -43.76
CA TRP A 17 -31.28 10.22 -42.74
C TRP A 17 -32.11 10.93 -41.67
N SER A 18 -32.19 10.39 -40.46
CA SER A 18 -32.58 11.14 -39.27
C SER A 18 -31.31 11.64 -38.56
N THR A 19 -31.18 12.95 -38.41
CA THR A 19 -30.21 13.56 -37.51
C THR A 19 -30.70 13.35 -36.07
N ALA A 20 -30.33 12.23 -35.47
CA ALA A 20 -30.38 12.07 -34.02
C ALA A 20 -29.09 12.67 -33.45
N VAL A 21 -29.23 13.78 -32.72
CA VAL A 21 -28.19 14.29 -31.84
C VAL A 21 -27.95 13.19 -30.80
N ALA A 22 -26.73 12.65 -30.75
CA ALA A 22 -26.32 11.76 -29.68
C ALA A 22 -26.34 12.57 -28.38
N GLN A 23 -27.31 12.26 -27.52
CA GLN A 23 -27.34 12.77 -26.16
C GLN A 23 -26.23 12.05 -25.40
N GLU A 24 -25.32 12.81 -24.79
CA GLU A 24 -24.24 12.26 -23.96
C GLU A 24 -24.81 11.28 -22.93
N PRO A 25 -24.15 10.13 -22.68
CA PRO A 25 -24.57 9.22 -21.64
C PRO A 25 -24.52 9.96 -20.30
N THR A 26 -25.66 10.00 -19.62
CA THR A 26 -25.77 10.48 -18.24
C THR A 26 -24.83 9.64 -17.36
N PRO A 27 -24.00 10.23 -16.48
CA PRO A 27 -23.12 9.47 -15.61
C PRO A 27 -23.96 8.55 -14.74
N THR A 28 -23.82 7.24 -14.97
CA THR A 28 -24.34 6.21 -14.08
C THR A 28 -23.61 6.34 -12.75
N ALA A 29 -24.35 6.26 -11.65
CA ALA A 29 -23.80 6.33 -10.30
C ALA A 29 -22.59 5.38 -10.16
N THR A 30 -21.49 5.94 -9.66
CA THR A 30 -20.26 5.24 -9.29
C THR A 30 -20.62 4.04 -8.43
N PRO A 31 -20.18 2.81 -8.77
CA PRO A 31 -20.28 1.71 -7.82
C PRO A 31 -19.46 2.08 -6.57
N GLU A 32 -20.01 1.83 -5.38
CA GLU A 32 -19.28 1.96 -4.11
C GLU A 32 -17.92 1.27 -4.22
N PRO A 33 -16.84 1.86 -3.66
CA PRO A 33 -15.55 1.21 -3.59
C PRO A 33 -15.74 -0.15 -2.92
N THR A 34 -15.24 -1.19 -3.58
CA THR A 34 -15.20 -2.53 -3.02
C THR A 34 -14.39 -2.43 -1.74
N SER A 35 -15.06 -2.59 -0.60
CA SER A 35 -14.40 -2.61 0.70
C SER A 35 -13.28 -3.65 0.67
N LEU A 36 -12.13 -3.29 1.25
CA LEU A 36 -11.04 -4.21 1.58
C LEU A 36 -11.60 -5.57 2.03
N PRO A 37 -11.03 -6.71 1.59
CA PRO A 37 -11.39 -8.02 2.13
C PRO A 37 -11.29 -7.97 3.66
N THR A 38 -12.39 -8.26 4.34
CA THR A 38 -12.55 -8.21 5.80
C THR A 38 -11.74 -9.28 6.56
N GLU A 39 -10.71 -9.86 5.95
CA GLU A 39 -9.90 -10.93 6.54
C GLU A 39 -8.43 -10.55 6.79
N MET A 40 -8.01 -9.31 6.51
CA MET A 40 -6.65 -8.82 6.86
C MET A 40 -6.57 -8.08 8.22
N THR A 41 -7.62 -8.07 9.03
CA THR A 41 -7.67 -7.27 10.28
C THR A 41 -7.58 -8.08 11.58
N GLU A 42 -7.31 -9.39 11.55
CA GLU A 42 -7.19 -10.20 12.79
C GLU A 42 -5.96 -11.13 12.83
N GLY A 43 -4.93 -10.88 12.03
CA GLY A 43 -3.58 -11.42 12.25
C GLY A 43 -2.76 -10.41 13.06
N GLY A 44 -2.42 -10.75 14.29
CA GLY A 44 -1.61 -9.87 15.14
C GLY A 44 -0.29 -9.53 14.47
N ILE A 45 -0.07 -8.23 14.22
CA ILE A 45 1.27 -7.71 14.00
C ILE A 45 1.98 -7.85 15.35
N GLN A 46 2.79 -8.89 15.49
CA GLN A 46 3.78 -9.00 16.57
C GLN A 46 5.07 -9.51 15.93
N GLY A 47 5.99 -8.58 15.66
CA GLY A 47 7.22 -8.94 14.98
C GLY A 47 8.09 -7.76 14.59
N PHE A 48 8.22 -6.72 15.41
CA PHE A 48 9.24 -5.69 15.21
C PHE A 48 10.07 -5.48 16.46
N SER A 49 11.36 -5.84 16.41
CA SER A 49 12.30 -5.48 17.47
C SER A 49 12.76 -4.03 17.30
N SER A 50 11.94 -3.06 17.70
CA SER A 50 12.40 -1.69 17.97
C SER A 50 13.12 -1.66 19.32
N SER A 51 14.34 -2.21 19.34
CA SER A 51 15.22 -2.05 20.48
C SER A 51 15.71 -0.59 20.53
N GLY A 52 14.96 0.29 21.22
CA GLY A 52 15.58 1.51 21.75
C GLY A 52 14.76 2.78 21.96
N VAL A 53 13.46 2.85 21.61
CA VAL A 53 12.69 4.11 21.76
C VAL A 53 11.80 4.06 23.00
N SER A 54 12.12 4.84 24.03
CA SER A 54 11.36 4.88 25.28
C SER A 54 10.00 5.56 25.11
N GLY A 55 8.91 4.80 25.08
CA GLY A 55 7.54 5.34 24.87
C GLY A 55 6.83 4.75 23.65
N CYS A 56 7.53 3.94 22.85
CA CYS A 56 6.96 3.21 21.74
C CYS A 56 6.85 1.71 22.04
N THR A 57 5.74 1.10 21.63
CA THR A 57 5.59 -0.36 21.55
C THR A 57 5.51 -0.72 20.08
N GLU A 58 6.49 -1.49 19.59
CA GLU A 58 6.66 -1.77 18.16
C GLU A 58 6.81 -0.46 17.35
N ASN A 59 5.79 -0.10 16.58
CA ASN A 59 5.73 1.12 15.77
C ASN A 59 4.77 2.19 16.33
N GLU A 60 4.00 1.90 17.38
CA GLU A 60 3.08 2.86 18.00
C GLU A 60 3.74 3.53 19.20
N CYS A 61 3.90 4.85 19.12
CA CYS A 61 4.45 5.72 20.15
C CYS A 61 3.34 6.54 20.79
N ILE A 62 3.25 6.52 22.12
CA ILE A 62 2.20 7.21 22.87
C ILE A 62 2.84 8.15 23.89
N PHE A 63 2.52 9.44 23.78
CA PHE A 63 3.01 10.49 24.67
C PHE A 63 1.83 11.17 25.36
N TYR A 64 1.93 11.40 26.67
CA TYR A 64 0.85 11.96 27.47
C TYR A 64 1.17 13.40 27.86
N VAL A 65 0.13 14.18 28.14
CA VAL A 65 0.31 15.38 28.98
C VAL A 65 0.78 14.93 30.38
N GLU A 66 1.78 15.60 30.95
CA GLU A 66 2.37 15.19 32.24
C GLU A 66 2.00 16.13 33.40
N ASP A 67 1.77 17.41 33.13
CA ASP A 67 1.33 18.38 34.13
C ASP A 67 0.37 19.44 33.57
N GLY A 68 -0.16 20.33 34.43
CA GLY A 68 -1.10 21.38 34.02
C GLY A 68 -0.55 22.43 33.06
N THR A 69 0.77 22.55 32.98
CA THR A 69 1.42 23.40 31.98
C THR A 69 1.53 22.70 30.62
N ASP A 70 1.09 21.45 30.52
CA ASP A 70 0.97 20.69 29.27
C ASP A 70 -0.41 20.75 28.63
N ASP A 71 -1.44 21.22 29.33
CA ASP A 71 -2.74 21.48 28.72
C ASP A 71 -3.33 22.78 29.24
N ALA A 72 -3.53 23.73 28.33
CA ALA A 72 -3.88 25.07 28.73
C ALA A 72 -4.86 25.71 27.76
N GLY A 73 -5.67 26.60 28.30
CA GLY A 73 -6.67 27.29 27.51
C GLY A 73 -7.44 28.31 28.34
N PRO A 74 -8.37 29.02 27.70
CA PRO A 74 -9.29 29.86 28.41
C PRO A 74 -10.37 29.04 29.10
N VAL A 75 -10.70 29.46 30.32
CA VAL A 75 -11.77 28.91 31.13
C VAL A 75 -13.01 29.79 31.00
N ILE A 76 -14.15 29.14 30.76
CA ILE A 76 -15.45 29.81 30.69
C ILE A 76 -16.17 29.65 32.04
N PRO A 77 -16.41 30.73 32.80
CA PRO A 77 -17.08 30.65 34.09
C PRO A 77 -18.57 30.26 33.97
N TYR A 78 -19.04 29.44 34.91
CA TYR A 78 -20.43 28.99 35.06
C TYR A 78 -21.19 29.85 36.10
N PRO A 79 -22.45 30.33 35.91
CA PRO A 79 -23.18 30.72 34.68
C PRO A 79 -22.56 32.02 34.09
N PRO A 80 -22.85 32.44 32.83
CA PRO A 80 -22.00 33.36 32.07
C PRO A 80 -22.05 34.81 32.60
N VAL A 81 -21.38 35.06 33.72
CA VAL A 81 -21.14 36.36 34.34
C VAL A 81 -19.67 36.38 34.74
N GLY A 82 -18.82 36.79 33.79
CA GLY A 82 -17.39 36.94 33.99
C GLY A 82 -16.66 37.02 32.66
N SER A 83 -15.55 37.75 32.63
CA SER A 83 -14.59 37.66 31.53
C SER A 83 -13.87 36.31 31.60
N CYS A 84 -13.75 35.63 30.46
CA CYS A 84 -12.92 34.43 30.36
C CYS A 84 -11.49 34.74 30.80
N TYR A 85 -10.84 33.75 31.42
CA TYR A 85 -9.47 33.88 31.90
C TYR A 85 -8.66 32.66 31.48
N TYR A 86 -7.36 32.85 31.30
CA TYR A 86 -6.44 31.79 30.93
C TYR A 86 -6.05 30.96 32.17
N SER A 87 -5.92 29.65 32.00
CA SER A 87 -5.52 28.72 33.06
C SER A 87 -4.67 27.57 32.50
N THR A 88 -3.72 27.13 33.33
CA THR A 88 -2.91 25.88 33.20
C THR A 88 -3.27 24.93 34.36
N SER A 89 -4.48 25.07 34.88
CA SER A 89 -4.94 24.35 36.07
C SER A 89 -6.44 24.09 36.03
N ALA A 90 -6.99 23.92 34.82
CA ALA A 90 -8.42 23.79 34.60
C ALA A 90 -8.77 22.33 34.36
N ASN A 91 -9.82 21.84 35.03
CA ASN A 91 -10.28 20.46 34.85
C ASN A 91 -10.80 20.15 33.43
N GLU A 92 -10.91 21.17 32.57
CA GLU A 92 -11.47 21.09 31.23
C GLU A 92 -10.67 21.92 30.22
N ILE A 93 -10.47 21.36 29.04
CA ILE A 93 -9.91 22.06 27.88
C ILE A 93 -11.03 22.35 26.87
N TYR A 94 -11.19 23.62 26.50
CA TYR A 94 -12.32 24.09 25.72
C TYR A 94 -11.98 24.18 24.21
N MET A 95 -12.95 23.84 23.37
CA MET A 95 -12.89 23.99 21.90
C MET A 95 -14.21 24.56 21.39
N GLY A 96 -14.19 25.39 20.35
CA GLY A 96 -15.36 26.08 19.79
C GLY A 96 -15.33 27.58 20.06
N GLU A 97 -16.46 28.16 20.44
CA GLU A 97 -16.58 29.59 20.67
C GLU A 97 -16.98 29.92 22.11
N TYR A 98 -16.54 31.09 22.54
CA TYR A 98 -17.07 31.75 23.72
C TYR A 98 -18.56 32.10 23.55
N PRO A 99 -19.27 32.41 24.64
CA PRO A 99 -20.66 32.87 24.57
C PRO A 99 -20.87 34.12 23.69
N ASP A 100 -19.85 34.97 23.54
CA ASP A 100 -19.89 36.16 22.66
C ASP A 100 -19.54 35.86 21.20
N GLY A 101 -19.23 34.59 20.86
CA GLY A 101 -18.91 34.13 19.52
C GLY A 101 -17.43 34.28 19.12
N GLN A 102 -16.56 34.73 20.02
CA GLN A 102 -15.12 34.71 19.74
C GLN A 102 -14.57 33.27 19.76
N PRO A 103 -13.61 32.93 18.88
CA PRO A 103 -13.04 31.58 18.86
C PRO A 103 -12.16 31.32 20.09
N ILE A 104 -12.16 30.06 20.52
CA ILE A 104 -11.32 29.55 21.61
C ILE A 104 -10.03 28.96 21.02
N ILE A 105 -8.90 29.30 21.64
CA ILE A 105 -7.60 28.69 21.34
C ILE A 105 -7.08 28.02 22.60
N SER A 106 -6.91 26.71 22.53
CA SER A 106 -6.35 25.88 23.59
C SER A 106 -5.13 25.13 23.06
N GLY A 107 -4.34 24.49 23.92
CA GLY A 107 -3.17 23.73 23.50
C GLY A 107 -2.93 22.50 24.37
N PHE A 108 -2.24 21.54 23.77
CA PHE A 108 -1.71 20.33 24.41
C PHE A 108 -0.23 20.23 24.09
N ARG A 109 0.61 20.00 25.09
CA ARG A 109 2.05 19.80 24.98
C ARG A 109 2.38 18.40 25.50
N PHE A 110 3.32 17.77 24.83
CA PHE A 110 3.79 16.43 25.13
C PHE A 110 5.29 16.54 25.36
N PRO A 111 5.78 16.41 26.61
CA PRO A 111 7.22 16.33 26.87
C PRO A 111 7.77 14.96 26.45
N ASN A 112 9.10 14.87 26.33
CA ASN A 112 9.81 13.59 26.13
C ASN A 112 9.34 12.82 24.88
N VAL A 113 9.04 13.52 23.78
CA VAL A 113 8.62 12.89 22.53
C VAL A 113 9.81 12.21 21.89
N SER A 114 9.97 10.92 22.16
CA SER A 114 11.03 10.08 21.64
C SER A 114 10.74 9.68 20.19
N VAL A 115 10.84 10.63 19.27
CA VAL A 115 10.78 10.41 17.83
C VAL A 115 12.07 11.00 17.23
N PRO A 116 12.90 10.20 16.55
CA PRO A 116 14.15 10.70 15.99
C PRO A 116 13.89 11.69 14.84
N GLU A 117 14.85 12.60 14.62
CA GLU A 117 14.88 13.46 13.44
C GLU A 117 14.84 12.60 12.15
N GLY A 118 14.00 13.00 11.19
CA GLY A 118 13.83 12.27 9.93
C GLY A 118 13.05 10.94 10.06
N ALA A 119 12.38 10.69 11.18
CA ALA A 119 11.50 9.52 11.30
C ALA A 119 10.36 9.57 10.28
N ARG A 120 10.06 8.43 9.66
CA ARG A 120 8.85 8.30 8.82
C ARG A 120 7.65 8.04 9.73
N ILE A 121 6.65 8.90 9.62
CA ILE A 121 5.40 8.78 10.36
C ILE A 121 4.33 8.26 9.40
N ALA A 122 3.77 7.09 9.69
CA ALA A 122 2.64 6.52 8.95
C ALA A 122 1.39 7.37 9.17
N TYR A 123 1.02 7.58 10.44
CA TYR A 123 -0.05 8.49 10.82
C TYR A 123 0.14 8.98 12.26
N ALA A 124 -0.50 10.09 12.61
CA ALA A 124 -0.55 10.58 13.98
C ALA A 124 -1.88 11.25 14.30
N TYR A 125 -2.28 11.22 15.56
CA TYR A 125 -3.49 11.91 16.05
C TYR A 125 -3.38 12.29 17.52
N LEU A 126 -4.10 13.33 17.89
CA LEU A 126 -4.39 13.65 19.29
C LEU A 126 -5.62 12.84 19.71
N GLU A 127 -5.52 12.16 20.85
CA GLU A 127 -6.62 11.45 21.48
C GLU A 127 -6.91 12.01 22.87
N PHE A 128 -8.19 12.20 23.21
CA PHE A 128 -8.60 12.77 24.50
C PHE A 128 -9.96 12.26 24.95
N THR A 129 -10.23 12.40 26.25
CA THR A 129 -11.51 12.06 26.88
C THR A 129 -12.46 13.25 26.89
N VAL A 130 -13.75 13.03 26.58
CA VAL A 130 -14.77 14.08 26.52
C VAL A 130 -15.39 14.37 27.90
N ASP A 131 -15.51 15.65 28.28
CA ASP A 131 -16.19 16.14 29.51
C ASP A 131 -17.64 16.61 29.23
N GLY A 132 -18.46 15.78 28.60
CA GLY A 132 -19.90 16.04 28.51
C GLY A 132 -20.59 15.42 27.31
N PRO A 133 -21.92 15.53 27.25
CA PRO A 133 -22.62 15.37 25.99
C PRO A 133 -22.55 16.65 25.16
N TYR A 134 -22.21 16.53 23.88
CA TYR A 134 -22.17 17.65 22.93
C TYR A 134 -22.78 17.26 21.59
N SER A 135 -23.49 18.19 20.96
CA SER A 135 -24.11 18.00 19.64
C SER A 135 -24.13 19.27 18.80
N ASN A 136 -23.34 20.28 19.17
CA ASN A 136 -23.21 21.54 18.43
C ASN A 136 -22.11 21.45 17.38
N ASN A 137 -22.22 22.22 16.31
CA ASN A 137 -21.13 22.33 15.33
C ASN A 137 -19.95 23.08 15.95
N ILE A 138 -18.73 22.60 15.74
CA ILE A 138 -17.50 23.38 15.94
C ILE A 138 -16.55 23.11 14.78
N LEU A 139 -15.72 24.09 14.45
CA LEU A 139 -14.64 23.96 13.49
C LEU A 139 -13.33 24.32 14.20
N VAL A 140 -12.35 23.43 14.12
CA VAL A 140 -11.04 23.60 14.77
C VAL A 140 -9.96 23.40 13.73
N ASN A 141 -9.06 24.39 13.60
CA ASN A 141 -7.79 24.20 12.92
C ASN A 141 -6.79 23.67 13.94
N ILE A 142 -6.23 22.50 13.65
CA ILE A 142 -5.17 21.91 14.44
C ILE A 142 -3.85 22.36 13.81
N LEU A 143 -2.98 22.94 14.63
CA LEU A 143 -1.63 23.35 14.26
C LEU A 143 -0.63 22.79 15.27
N GLY A 144 0.65 22.82 14.93
CA GLY A 144 1.74 22.64 15.88
C GLY A 144 2.33 23.98 16.31
N GLU A 145 3.12 24.00 17.38
CA GLU A 145 4.08 25.08 17.61
C GLU A 145 5.30 24.86 16.70
N ALA A 146 5.67 25.88 15.91
CA ALA A 146 6.86 25.87 15.06
C ALA A 146 8.14 26.08 15.90
N SER A 147 8.41 25.13 16.80
CA SER A 147 9.57 25.08 17.68
C SER A 147 10.05 23.63 17.81
N SER A 148 11.37 23.45 17.83
CA SER A 148 11.96 22.13 17.98
C SER A 148 11.93 21.61 19.42
N ASP A 149 11.68 22.46 20.42
CA ASP A 149 11.46 22.07 21.82
C ASP A 149 10.60 23.14 22.55
N PRO A 150 9.27 23.10 22.36
CA PRO A 150 8.33 24.05 22.94
C PRO A 150 8.35 23.99 24.48
N GLN A 151 8.47 25.17 25.09
CA GLN A 151 8.42 25.32 26.55
C GLN A 151 6.99 25.10 27.09
N PRO A 152 6.82 24.69 28.36
CA PRO A 152 5.51 24.55 28.97
C PRO A 152 4.63 25.80 28.83
N PHE A 153 3.31 25.61 28.77
CA PHE A 153 2.38 26.73 28.67
C PHE A 153 2.36 27.56 29.95
N GLY A 154 2.11 28.85 29.79
CA GLY A 154 2.13 29.80 30.89
C GLY A 154 1.37 31.08 30.59
N PRO A 155 1.40 32.06 31.52
CA PRO A 155 0.89 33.39 31.23
C PRO A 155 1.62 34.00 30.03
N SER A 156 1.05 35.08 29.49
CA SER A 156 1.61 35.75 28.30
C SER A 156 3.11 36.06 28.47
N PRO A 157 3.95 35.72 27.48
CA PRO A 157 3.61 35.36 26.09
C PRO A 157 3.44 33.85 25.81
N ASP A 158 3.40 33.00 26.85
CA ASP A 158 3.55 31.54 26.69
C ASP A 158 2.23 30.80 26.46
N LYS A 159 1.14 31.53 26.15
CA LYS A 159 -0.18 30.93 25.90
C LYS A 159 -0.25 30.27 24.52
N PRO A 160 -1.11 29.26 24.31
CA PRO A 160 -1.32 28.64 22.99
C PRO A 160 -1.62 29.65 21.86
N ALA A 161 -2.40 30.69 22.15
CA ALA A 161 -2.77 31.74 21.20
C ALA A 161 -1.62 32.70 20.79
N GLU A 162 -0.49 32.64 21.51
CA GLU A 162 0.66 33.52 21.35
C GLU A 162 1.90 32.77 20.84
N ARG A 163 1.81 31.44 20.65
CA ARG A 163 2.84 30.61 20.05
C ARG A 163 2.87 30.79 18.53
N ASP A 164 4.06 30.71 17.95
CA ASP A 164 4.25 30.70 16.51
C ASP A 164 3.77 29.33 15.95
N PRO A 165 2.78 29.30 15.04
CA PRO A 165 2.24 28.04 14.54
C PRO A 165 3.07 27.48 13.38
N THR A 166 2.96 26.17 13.16
CA THR A 166 3.39 25.50 11.93
C THR A 166 2.68 26.07 10.69
N ALA A 167 3.30 25.94 9.52
CA ALA A 167 2.67 26.23 8.23
C ALA A 167 1.64 25.15 7.86
N ALA A 168 1.93 23.88 8.17
CA ALA A 168 0.99 22.79 8.10
C ALA A 168 -0.16 22.99 9.10
N SER A 169 -1.38 22.76 8.65
CA SER A 169 -2.57 22.78 9.49
C SER A 169 -3.59 21.76 8.99
N VAL A 170 -4.40 21.23 9.92
CA VAL A 170 -5.44 20.25 9.63
C VAL A 170 -6.77 20.79 10.13
N SER A 171 -7.73 20.91 9.21
CA SER A 171 -9.10 21.33 9.53
C SER A 171 -9.91 20.16 10.08
N TRP A 172 -10.51 20.35 11.25
CA TRP A 172 -11.39 19.38 11.90
C TRP A 172 -12.79 19.97 12.05
N GLU A 173 -13.67 19.61 11.11
CA GLU A 173 -15.09 19.94 11.18
C GLU A 173 -15.83 18.89 12.02
N ILE A 174 -16.36 19.31 13.16
CA ILE A 174 -17.14 18.46 14.04
C ILE A 174 -18.60 18.92 13.95
N THR A 175 -19.41 18.15 13.26
CA THR A 175 -20.82 18.49 13.01
C THR A 175 -21.73 18.03 14.14
N SER A 176 -22.97 18.51 14.11
CA SER A 176 -24.03 18.12 15.05
C SER A 176 -24.41 16.64 14.98
N THR A 177 -24.08 15.95 13.89
CA THR A 177 -24.26 14.49 13.77
C THR A 177 -23.16 13.71 14.46
N ASP A 178 -21.96 14.29 14.65
CA ASP A 178 -20.94 13.73 15.53
C ASP A 178 -21.22 14.12 16.99
N THR A 179 -22.16 13.41 17.60
CA THR A 179 -22.54 13.63 19.00
C THR A 179 -21.49 13.03 19.93
N TRP A 180 -20.95 13.81 20.84
CA TRP A 180 -20.06 13.30 21.90
C TRP A 180 -20.85 13.00 23.15
N GLN A 181 -20.39 12.02 23.93
CA GLN A 181 -20.92 11.69 25.26
C GLN A 181 -19.81 11.74 26.29
N LEU A 182 -20.20 11.95 27.55
CA LEU A 182 -19.28 11.96 28.68
C LEU A 182 -18.46 10.65 28.71
N SER A 183 -17.17 10.77 28.97
CA SER A 183 -16.21 9.65 29.05
C SER A 183 -15.96 8.92 27.72
N GLN A 184 -16.46 9.41 26.59
CA GLN A 184 -16.02 8.90 25.29
C GLN A 184 -14.62 9.41 24.97
N THR A 185 -13.81 8.53 24.38
CA THR A 185 -12.57 8.90 23.73
C THR A 185 -12.84 9.45 22.33
N ARG A 186 -12.14 10.52 21.96
CA ARG A 186 -12.19 11.12 20.63
C ARG A 186 -10.79 11.33 20.08
N ARG A 187 -10.67 11.21 18.76
CA ARG A 187 -9.43 11.39 18.00
C ARG A 187 -9.61 12.53 17.02
N THR A 188 -8.55 13.28 16.80
CA THR A 188 -8.46 14.22 15.68
C THR A 188 -8.35 13.48 14.34
N PRO A 189 -8.54 14.16 13.20
CA PRO A 189 -8.04 13.68 11.92
C PRO A 189 -6.52 13.46 11.95
N ASP A 190 -5.98 12.86 10.88
CA ASP A 190 -4.53 12.67 10.71
C ASP A 190 -3.77 14.01 10.75
N ILE A 191 -2.88 14.16 11.73
CA ILE A 191 -2.05 15.36 11.94
C ILE A 191 -0.58 15.16 11.52
N THR A 192 -0.28 14.11 10.76
CA THR A 192 1.11 13.76 10.41
C THR A 192 1.88 14.89 9.72
N SER A 193 1.24 15.67 8.85
CA SER A 193 1.90 16.80 8.19
C SER A 193 2.42 17.86 9.17
N ILE A 194 1.74 18.04 10.30
CA ILE A 194 2.15 18.97 11.37
C ILE A 194 3.38 18.42 12.09
N LEU A 195 3.38 17.14 12.43
CA LEU A 195 4.48 16.50 13.13
C LEU A 195 5.74 16.41 12.27
N LEU A 196 5.60 16.07 10.98
CA LEU A 196 6.72 16.07 10.02
C LEU A 196 7.37 17.45 9.95
N GLU A 197 6.58 18.53 9.87
CA GLU A 197 7.14 19.89 9.91
C GLU A 197 7.91 20.17 11.22
N ILE A 198 7.49 19.62 12.36
CA ILE A 198 8.20 19.80 13.65
C ILE A 198 9.49 18.98 13.70
N ILE A 199 9.46 17.70 13.34
CA ILE A 199 10.65 16.84 13.44
C ILE A 199 11.71 17.16 12.39
N ASP A 200 11.32 17.80 11.28
CA ASP A 200 12.23 18.27 10.23
C ASP A 200 12.83 19.66 10.53
N GLN A 201 12.45 20.30 11.64
CA GLN A 201 13.04 21.57 12.04
C GLN A 201 14.47 21.39 12.55
N HIS A 202 15.33 22.32 12.15
CA HIS A 202 16.69 22.39 12.66
C HIS A 202 16.70 22.53 14.19
N GLY A 203 17.30 21.56 14.87
CA GLY A 203 17.40 21.52 16.33
C GLY A 203 16.42 20.56 16.99
N TRP A 204 15.57 19.87 16.22
CA TRP A 204 14.82 18.72 16.73
C TRP A 204 15.80 17.66 17.23
N GLN A 205 15.49 17.07 18.38
CA GLN A 205 16.25 15.98 18.99
C GLN A 205 15.25 14.99 19.58
N ASP A 206 15.64 13.71 19.56
CA ASP A 206 14.89 12.65 20.23
C ASP A 206 14.67 13.01 21.71
N GLY A 207 13.41 12.97 22.16
CA GLY A 207 13.02 13.34 23.52
C GLY A 207 12.69 14.83 23.71
N ASN A 208 12.75 15.66 22.66
CA ASN A 208 12.23 17.02 22.74
C ASN A 208 10.70 17.02 22.92
N SER A 209 10.16 18.18 23.30
CA SER A 209 8.71 18.33 23.48
C SER A 209 8.00 18.57 22.14
N MET A 210 6.70 18.33 22.06
CA MET A 210 5.85 18.83 20.97
C MET A 210 4.63 19.55 21.54
N ALA A 211 4.14 20.57 20.86
CA ALA A 211 2.92 21.26 21.25
C ALA A 211 1.97 21.36 20.06
N LEU A 212 0.71 21.02 20.32
CA LEU A 212 -0.42 21.18 19.42
C LEU A 212 -1.28 22.37 19.88
N ILE A 213 -1.73 23.16 18.92
CA ILE A 213 -2.58 24.32 19.10
C ILE A 213 -3.93 24.01 18.45
N LEU A 214 -4.98 24.01 19.26
CA LEU A 214 -6.36 23.85 18.81
C LEU A 214 -6.99 25.22 18.63
N GLN A 215 -6.89 25.75 17.42
CA GLN A 215 -7.41 27.07 17.06
C GLN A 215 -8.82 26.95 16.48
N SER A 216 -9.83 27.24 17.30
CA SER A 216 -11.22 27.22 16.84
C SER A 216 -11.49 28.33 15.82
N VAL A 217 -12.47 28.11 14.95
CA VAL A 217 -12.91 29.09 13.94
C VAL A 217 -14.31 29.59 14.31
N ALA A 218 -14.53 30.90 14.17
CA ALA A 218 -15.86 31.47 14.36
C ALA A 218 -16.81 31.03 13.24
N LEU A 219 -17.98 30.49 13.60
CA LEU A 219 -18.97 29.95 12.65
C LEU A 219 -20.01 30.99 12.21
N GLY A 220 -20.13 32.11 12.94
CA GLY A 220 -21.08 33.18 12.61
C GLY A 220 -22.53 32.70 12.66
N GLU A 221 -23.20 32.64 11.50
CA GLU A 221 -24.58 32.11 11.41
C GLU A 221 -24.66 30.60 11.71
N GLY A 222 -23.54 29.87 11.63
CA GLY A 222 -23.47 28.43 11.94
C GLY A 222 -23.28 28.10 13.42
N SER A 223 -23.07 29.11 14.28
CA SER A 223 -22.92 28.93 15.73
C SER A 223 -24.21 28.45 16.40
N ASP A 224 -24.09 27.74 17.53
CA ASP A 224 -25.27 27.36 18.31
C ASP A 224 -26.01 28.64 18.79
N PRO A 225 -27.34 28.73 18.60
CA PRO A 225 -28.11 29.89 19.03
C PRO A 225 -28.11 30.06 20.55
N ASP A 226 -27.84 29.01 21.33
CA ASP A 226 -27.61 29.07 22.77
C ASP A 226 -26.11 29.34 23.05
N PRO A 227 -25.73 30.52 23.56
CA PRO A 227 -24.34 30.86 23.86
C PRO A 227 -23.65 29.88 24.82
N ALA A 228 -24.41 29.18 25.66
CA ALA A 228 -23.85 28.19 26.58
C ALA A 228 -23.45 26.87 25.90
N LYS A 229 -23.86 26.65 24.64
CA LYS A 229 -23.64 25.42 23.87
C LYS A 229 -22.67 25.58 22.71
N ARG A 230 -21.95 26.71 22.62
CA ARG A 230 -21.05 27.00 21.50
C ARG A 230 -19.67 26.34 21.60
N HIS A 231 -19.40 25.59 22.66
CA HIS A 231 -18.14 24.92 22.89
C HIS A 231 -18.33 23.48 23.34
N ARG A 232 -17.31 22.67 23.06
CA ARG A 232 -17.12 21.31 23.58
C ARG A 232 -15.95 21.30 24.55
N ARG A 233 -15.90 20.33 25.44
CA ARG A 233 -14.84 20.21 26.46
C ARG A 233 -14.20 18.82 26.42
N ALA A 234 -12.89 18.81 26.43
CA ALA A 234 -12.08 17.66 26.78
C ALA A 234 -11.75 17.70 28.28
N VAL A 235 -11.46 16.54 28.85
CA VAL A 235 -10.94 16.42 30.22
C VAL A 235 -9.50 16.99 30.25
N GLY A 236 -9.25 17.93 31.16
CA GLY A 236 -7.90 18.43 31.45
C GLY A 236 -7.21 17.57 32.51
N ILE A 237 -5.87 17.64 32.56
CA ILE A 237 -5.05 16.80 33.44
C ILE A 237 -5.32 17.02 34.93
N GLU A 238 -5.79 18.21 35.32
CA GLU A 238 -6.16 18.49 36.71
C GLU A 238 -7.37 17.69 37.18
N ARG A 239 -8.16 17.17 36.24
CA ARG A 239 -9.37 16.48 36.61
C ARG A 239 -9.02 15.21 37.40
N PRO A 240 -9.62 15.00 38.59
CA PRO A 240 -9.32 13.81 39.37
C PRO A 240 -9.72 12.54 38.61
N GLN A 241 -8.79 11.60 38.44
CA GLN A 241 -8.99 10.36 37.69
C GLN A 241 -10.16 9.51 38.22
N GLU A 242 -10.53 9.66 39.50
CA GLU A 242 -11.71 9.01 40.11
C GLU A 242 -13.05 9.47 39.48
N THR A 243 -13.04 10.53 38.67
CA THR A 243 -14.26 11.15 38.09
C THR A 243 -14.52 10.82 36.62
N TYR A 244 -13.63 10.07 35.94
CA TYR A 244 -13.77 9.65 34.53
C TYR A 244 -12.97 8.36 34.25
N ASP A 245 -13.27 7.66 33.16
CA ASP A 245 -12.71 6.32 32.86
C ASP A 245 -11.26 6.34 32.32
N GLY A 246 -10.45 7.32 32.74
CA GLY A 246 -9.03 7.07 32.98
C GLY A 246 -7.99 7.68 32.07
N ASP A 247 -8.29 8.22 30.87
CA ASP A 247 -7.24 8.66 29.96
C ASP A 247 -7.17 10.19 29.84
N VAL A 248 -6.02 10.77 30.25
CA VAL A 248 -5.63 12.14 29.91
C VAL A 248 -5.33 12.24 28.41
N ALA A 249 -5.25 13.45 27.86
CA ALA A 249 -4.93 13.64 26.46
C ALA A 249 -3.56 13.00 26.11
N ARG A 250 -3.50 12.34 24.95
CA ARG A 250 -2.28 11.70 24.46
C ARG A 250 -2.08 11.94 22.97
N LEU A 251 -0.83 12.13 22.59
CA LEU A 251 -0.37 12.13 21.21
C LEU A 251 0.00 10.70 20.84
N VAL A 252 -0.64 10.17 19.81
CA VAL A 252 -0.31 8.86 19.24
C VAL A 252 0.39 9.08 17.91
N ILE A 253 1.58 8.53 17.76
CA ILE A 253 2.41 8.59 16.55
C ILE A 253 2.69 7.15 16.13
N VAL A 254 2.32 6.79 14.91
CA VAL A 254 2.66 5.48 14.35
C VAL A 254 3.76 5.67 13.33
N LEU A 255 4.91 5.03 13.58
CA LEU A 255 6.09 5.10 12.74
C LEU A 255 5.99 4.09 11.59
N ALA A 256 6.56 4.46 10.46
CA ALA A 256 6.68 3.63 9.28
C ALA A 256 8.11 3.10 9.18
N TYR A 257 8.25 1.78 9.16
CA TYR A 257 9.53 1.10 8.97
C TYR A 257 9.43 0.12 7.79
N PRO A 258 10.50 -0.05 7.02
CA PRO A 258 10.59 -1.15 6.07
C PRO A 258 10.35 -2.48 6.80
N PRO A 259 9.46 -3.35 6.29
CA PRO A 259 9.31 -4.70 6.83
C PRO A 259 10.58 -5.52 6.56
N PRO A 260 10.79 -6.63 7.29
CA PRO A 260 11.77 -7.63 6.90
C PRO A 260 11.55 -8.02 5.42
N PHE A 261 12.62 -8.06 4.65
CA PHE A 261 12.52 -8.39 3.23
C PHE A 261 12.71 -9.88 3.01
N SER A 262 11.90 -10.46 2.14
CA SER A 262 12.03 -11.86 1.70
C SER A 262 12.80 -11.99 0.38
N ILE A 263 13.13 -13.23 0.00
CA ILE A 263 13.92 -13.52 -1.21
C ILE A 263 13.07 -14.16 -2.30
N SER A 264 12.75 -13.36 -3.32
CA SER A 264 12.27 -13.77 -4.64
C SER A 264 13.41 -14.33 -5.51
N ARG A 265 13.08 -15.15 -6.50
CA ARG A 265 14.08 -15.94 -7.25
C ARG A 265 13.76 -16.03 -8.73
N TYR A 266 14.74 -15.65 -9.56
CA TYR A 266 14.82 -16.13 -10.94
C TYR A 266 15.20 -17.62 -10.91
N TRP A 267 14.24 -18.49 -11.19
CA TRP A 267 14.43 -19.93 -11.11
C TRP A 267 15.04 -20.48 -12.40
N ASN A 268 16.35 -20.72 -12.39
CA ASN A 268 17.09 -21.18 -13.56
C ASN A 268 17.95 -22.43 -13.30
N VAL A 269 17.66 -23.18 -12.24
CA VAL A 269 18.38 -24.41 -11.86
C VAL A 269 17.59 -25.65 -12.25
N PHE A 270 18.24 -26.52 -13.02
CA PHE A 270 17.65 -27.75 -13.55
C PHE A 270 18.72 -28.82 -13.82
N THR A 271 18.30 -30.08 -13.90
CA THR A 271 19.11 -31.20 -14.41
C THR A 271 18.50 -31.81 -15.67
N TRP A 272 19.34 -32.58 -16.35
CA TRP A 272 18.95 -33.42 -17.47
C TRP A 272 18.76 -34.85 -17.01
N TYR A 273 17.55 -35.38 -17.19
CA TYR A 273 17.23 -36.77 -16.90
C TYR A 273 16.40 -37.36 -18.03
N GLU A 274 16.83 -38.50 -18.57
CA GLU A 274 16.15 -39.23 -19.66
C GLU A 274 15.77 -38.37 -20.89
N GLY A 275 16.59 -37.35 -21.21
CA GLY A 275 16.36 -36.48 -22.36
C GLY A 275 15.42 -35.31 -22.10
N GLU A 276 14.97 -35.12 -20.85
CA GLU A 276 14.14 -34.01 -20.43
C GLU A 276 14.80 -33.18 -19.32
N ILE A 277 14.41 -31.90 -19.27
CA ILE A 277 14.73 -31.01 -18.16
C ILE A 277 13.86 -31.39 -16.96
N GLN A 278 14.48 -31.46 -15.78
CA GLN A 278 13.83 -31.57 -14.48
C GLN A 278 14.26 -30.40 -13.61
N LEU A 279 13.31 -29.68 -13.01
CA LEU A 279 13.63 -28.67 -12.01
C LEU A 279 14.08 -29.38 -10.72
N GLU A 280 15.11 -28.82 -10.06
CA GLU A 280 15.73 -29.43 -8.87
C GLU A 280 14.78 -29.39 -7.66
N TRP A 281 13.99 -30.44 -7.48
CA TRP A 281 12.94 -30.55 -6.45
C TRP A 281 13.47 -30.33 -5.02
N ASN A 282 14.60 -30.95 -4.67
CA ASN A 282 15.21 -30.78 -3.34
C ASN A 282 15.62 -29.33 -3.08
N ARG A 283 16.08 -28.63 -4.12
CA ARG A 283 16.52 -27.25 -4.01
C ARG A 283 15.34 -26.30 -3.79
N LEU A 284 14.24 -26.52 -4.51
CA LEU A 284 12.98 -25.79 -4.29
C LEU A 284 12.47 -25.98 -2.86
N SER A 285 12.43 -27.23 -2.40
CA SER A 285 12.01 -27.54 -1.03
C SER A 285 12.92 -26.88 0.01
N ASN A 286 14.24 -26.91 -0.18
CA ASN A 286 15.18 -26.23 0.72
C ASN A 286 14.99 -24.72 0.70
N ALA A 287 14.78 -24.10 -0.47
CA ALA A 287 14.51 -22.67 -0.58
C ALA A 287 13.22 -22.27 0.16
N GLY A 288 12.16 -23.08 0.04
CA GLY A 288 10.92 -22.87 0.80
C GLY A 288 11.13 -23.00 2.31
N CYS A 289 11.86 -24.04 2.75
CA CYS A 289 12.19 -24.22 4.16
C CYS A 289 13.00 -23.05 4.72
N LEU A 290 14.00 -22.56 3.98
CA LEU A 290 14.81 -21.39 4.37
C LEU A 290 13.93 -20.17 4.59
N ALA A 291 13.04 -19.85 3.63
CA ALA A 291 12.10 -18.75 3.77
C ALA A 291 11.22 -18.87 5.01
N ALA A 292 10.76 -20.08 5.38
CA ALA A 292 10.01 -20.28 6.62
C ALA A 292 10.87 -20.09 7.89
N THR A 293 12.14 -20.51 7.86
CA THR A 293 13.01 -20.44 9.05
C THR A 293 13.60 -19.07 9.30
N GLU A 294 13.81 -18.28 8.24
CA GLU A 294 14.36 -16.92 8.31
C GLU A 294 13.29 -15.88 8.68
N HIS A 295 12.01 -16.18 8.43
CA HIS A 295 10.86 -15.28 8.63
C HIS A 295 9.83 -15.88 9.60
N GLN A 296 10.26 -16.19 10.83
CA GLN A 296 9.38 -16.74 11.86
C GLN A 296 8.44 -15.67 12.43
N GLY A 297 7.13 -15.93 12.41
CA GLY A 297 6.09 -15.00 12.84
C GLY A 297 5.81 -13.84 11.87
N GLU A 298 6.31 -13.92 10.64
CA GLU A 298 6.22 -12.84 9.65
C GLU A 298 5.26 -13.18 8.49
N ASP A 299 4.70 -12.14 7.87
CA ASP A 299 3.96 -12.21 6.60
C ASP A 299 4.84 -11.73 5.45
N ILE A 300 5.19 -12.65 4.54
CA ILE A 300 6.17 -12.39 3.47
C ILE A 300 5.63 -12.68 2.07
N VAL A 301 6.27 -12.07 1.07
CA VAL A 301 5.98 -12.30 -0.35
C VAL A 301 7.19 -12.80 -1.11
N VAL A 302 7.07 -13.99 -1.70
CA VAL A 302 8.12 -14.57 -2.56
C VAL A 302 7.57 -14.74 -3.96
N ILE A 303 8.32 -14.28 -4.96
CA ILE A 303 8.05 -14.56 -6.37
C ILE A 303 9.08 -15.58 -6.87
N LEU A 304 8.58 -16.68 -7.44
CA LEU A 304 9.39 -17.62 -8.22
C LEU A 304 9.20 -17.30 -9.70
N ASP A 305 10.15 -16.58 -10.29
CA ASP A 305 10.13 -16.21 -11.69
C ASP A 305 10.66 -17.37 -12.57
N PHE A 306 9.79 -17.91 -13.42
CA PHE A 306 10.10 -18.99 -14.35
C PHE A 306 10.38 -18.51 -15.78
N GLY A 307 10.47 -17.21 -16.01
CA GLY A 307 10.91 -16.59 -17.26
C GLY A 307 9.81 -16.43 -18.31
N SER A 308 10.23 -16.35 -19.58
CA SER A 308 9.38 -15.83 -20.65
C SER A 308 8.42 -16.87 -21.22
N PRO A 309 7.14 -16.52 -21.47
CA PRO A 309 6.16 -17.38 -22.12
C PRO A 309 6.64 -18.00 -23.43
N GLU A 310 6.44 -19.31 -23.57
CA GLU A 310 6.87 -20.10 -24.72
C GLU A 310 5.87 -21.21 -25.06
N ARG A 311 5.87 -21.66 -26.32
CA ARG A 311 5.09 -22.82 -26.75
C ARG A 311 5.99 -23.80 -27.50
N SER A 312 6.23 -24.96 -26.90
CA SER A 312 7.08 -26.01 -27.48
C SER A 312 6.26 -27.27 -27.76
N TYR A 313 6.29 -27.75 -29.00
CA TYR A 313 5.57 -28.96 -29.46
C TYR A 313 4.07 -29.01 -29.08
N GLY A 314 3.42 -27.85 -28.95
CA GLY A 314 2.02 -27.72 -28.58
C GLY A 314 1.77 -27.51 -27.09
N GLU A 315 2.76 -27.75 -26.22
CA GLU A 315 2.68 -27.48 -24.78
C GLU A 315 3.02 -26.02 -24.47
N LEU A 316 2.28 -25.43 -23.53
CA LEU A 316 2.55 -24.10 -22.97
C LEU A 316 3.46 -24.20 -21.75
N GLY A 317 4.31 -23.19 -21.60
CA GLY A 317 5.31 -23.12 -20.55
C GLY A 317 6.12 -21.84 -20.68
N THR A 318 7.33 -21.87 -20.13
CA THR A 318 8.27 -20.76 -20.20
C THR A 318 9.65 -21.20 -20.66
N ASN A 319 10.47 -20.26 -21.13
CA ASN A 319 11.92 -20.42 -21.15
C ASN A 319 12.49 -19.89 -19.83
N LEU A 320 13.20 -20.73 -19.08
CA LEU A 320 13.72 -20.33 -17.77
C LEU A 320 14.67 -19.12 -17.86
N PRO A 321 14.68 -18.21 -16.87
CA PRO A 321 15.44 -16.97 -16.91
C PRO A 321 16.92 -17.19 -17.22
N GLY A 322 17.48 -16.39 -18.13
CA GLY A 322 18.89 -16.49 -18.52
C GLY A 322 19.26 -17.80 -19.26
N THR A 323 18.26 -18.59 -19.69
CA THR A 323 18.45 -19.83 -20.43
C THR A 323 17.57 -19.86 -21.70
N LYS A 324 17.65 -20.95 -22.48
CA LYS A 324 16.73 -21.24 -23.59
C LYS A 324 15.93 -22.52 -23.33
N MET A 325 15.74 -22.82 -22.06
CA MET A 325 15.32 -24.13 -21.60
C MET A 325 13.82 -24.09 -21.36
N PHE A 326 13.07 -24.70 -22.28
CA PHE A 326 11.62 -24.80 -22.18
C PHE A 326 11.22 -25.67 -20.98
N THR A 327 10.35 -25.14 -20.13
CA THR A 327 9.76 -25.81 -18.99
C THR A 327 8.25 -25.68 -19.08
N SER A 328 7.54 -26.81 -19.18
CA SER A 328 6.08 -26.81 -19.29
C SER A 328 5.40 -26.37 -18.00
N ILE A 329 4.18 -25.84 -18.12
CA ILE A 329 3.34 -25.45 -16.97
C ILE A 329 3.21 -26.57 -15.93
N GLU A 330 3.10 -27.84 -16.36
CA GLU A 330 3.04 -28.99 -15.45
C GLU A 330 4.32 -29.16 -14.62
N LYS A 331 5.49 -28.89 -15.20
CA LYS A 331 6.77 -28.94 -14.47
C LYS A 331 6.90 -27.76 -13.49
N ILE A 332 6.42 -26.58 -13.89
CA ILE A 332 6.37 -25.39 -13.04
C ILE A 332 5.45 -25.62 -11.84
N LYS A 333 4.25 -26.18 -12.07
CA LYS A 333 3.31 -26.55 -11.01
C LYS A 333 3.95 -27.45 -9.95
N ARG A 334 4.68 -28.49 -10.39
CA ARG A 334 5.42 -29.39 -9.49
C ARG A 334 6.53 -28.69 -8.72
N ALA A 335 7.17 -27.71 -9.34
CA ALA A 335 8.20 -26.93 -8.68
C ALA A 335 7.62 -26.03 -7.57
N VAL A 336 6.49 -25.38 -7.83
CA VAL A 336 5.76 -24.60 -6.84
C VAL A 336 5.33 -25.48 -5.66
N GLN A 337 4.78 -26.67 -5.94
CA GLN A 337 4.43 -27.65 -4.90
C GLN A 337 5.63 -28.04 -4.04
N ALA A 338 6.81 -28.21 -4.65
CA ALA A 338 8.05 -28.50 -3.93
C ALA A 338 8.44 -27.39 -2.95
N TYR A 339 8.37 -26.13 -3.40
CA TYR A 339 8.66 -24.97 -2.55
C TYR A 339 7.69 -24.89 -1.37
N VAL A 340 6.39 -25.04 -1.62
CA VAL A 340 5.35 -25.02 -0.57
C VAL A 340 5.55 -26.15 0.43
N ASN A 341 5.84 -27.36 -0.04
CA ASN A 341 6.13 -28.50 0.84
C ASN A 341 7.33 -28.19 1.76
N GLY A 342 8.38 -27.58 1.21
CA GLY A 342 9.55 -27.12 1.95
C GLY A 342 9.21 -26.11 3.02
N TYR A 343 8.52 -25.03 2.64
CA TYR A 343 8.07 -23.98 3.56
C TYR A 343 7.25 -24.56 4.72
N TRP A 344 6.19 -25.30 4.39
CA TRP A 344 5.33 -25.95 5.39
C TRP A 344 6.08 -26.90 6.31
N SER A 345 7.01 -27.70 5.77
CA SER A 345 7.77 -28.66 6.59
C SER A 345 8.58 -27.98 7.70
N CYS A 346 8.97 -26.73 7.49
CA CYS A 346 9.77 -25.95 8.41
C CYS A 346 8.94 -24.94 9.23
N SER A 347 7.71 -24.63 8.83
CA SER A 347 6.78 -23.75 9.57
C SER A 347 5.66 -24.49 10.31
N ILE A 348 5.60 -25.83 10.28
CA ILE A 348 4.45 -26.62 10.75
C ILE A 348 4.05 -26.39 12.22
N LYS A 349 4.96 -25.87 13.05
CA LYS A 349 4.71 -25.57 14.47
C LYS A 349 4.48 -24.08 14.74
N ASP A 350 4.73 -23.23 13.76
CA ASP A 350 4.71 -21.78 13.88
C ASP A 350 3.51 -21.21 13.11
N TRP A 351 2.38 -21.13 13.81
CA TRP A 351 1.10 -20.80 13.16
C TRP A 351 0.98 -19.34 12.73
N ASP A 352 1.98 -18.51 13.06
CA ASP A 352 2.02 -17.08 12.75
C ASP A 352 2.88 -16.80 11.50
N ASN A 353 3.43 -17.83 10.85
CA ASN A 353 4.10 -17.73 9.55
C ASN A 353 3.09 -17.61 8.40
N TYR A 354 3.23 -16.57 7.57
CA TYR A 354 2.43 -16.38 6.37
C TYR A 354 3.31 -16.14 5.13
N LEU A 355 2.96 -16.81 4.03
CA LEU A 355 3.62 -16.72 2.74
C LEU A 355 2.59 -16.47 1.64
N THR A 356 2.75 -15.35 0.95
CA THR A 356 2.20 -15.14 -0.38
C THR A 356 3.23 -15.55 -1.43
N LEU A 357 2.97 -16.65 -2.15
CA LEU A 357 3.85 -17.19 -3.18
C LEU A 357 3.34 -16.83 -4.59
N GLY A 358 4.03 -15.91 -5.25
CA GLY A 358 3.79 -15.56 -6.65
C GLY A 358 4.45 -16.55 -7.61
N VAL A 359 3.67 -17.14 -8.51
CA VAL A 359 4.20 -17.96 -9.62
C VAL A 359 4.46 -17.05 -10.82
N GLY A 360 5.72 -16.62 -10.94
CA GLY A 360 6.18 -15.57 -11.85
C GLY A 360 6.46 -16.04 -13.27
N THR A 361 6.11 -15.18 -14.22
CA THR A 361 6.53 -15.18 -15.63
C THR A 361 6.80 -13.72 -16.03
N ASN A 362 7.05 -13.43 -17.30
CA ASN A 362 7.17 -12.06 -17.79
C ASN A 362 6.37 -11.85 -19.08
N ASN A 363 6.31 -10.63 -19.59
CA ASN A 363 5.66 -10.32 -20.87
C ASN A 363 6.65 -10.26 -22.07
N GLN A 364 7.74 -11.02 -22.00
CA GLN A 364 8.65 -11.24 -23.14
C GLN A 364 8.28 -12.49 -23.97
N GLY A 365 9.12 -12.84 -24.95
CA GLY A 365 9.00 -14.06 -25.74
C GLY A 365 7.84 -14.00 -26.74
N LEU A 366 7.18 -15.14 -26.98
CA LEU A 366 6.08 -15.22 -27.95
C LEU A 366 4.86 -14.37 -27.54
N ALA A 367 4.67 -14.15 -26.24
CA ALA A 367 3.58 -13.36 -25.69
C ALA A 367 3.82 -11.84 -25.77
N ALA A 368 5.01 -11.39 -26.22
CA ALA A 368 5.34 -9.97 -26.28
C ALA A 368 4.69 -9.21 -27.45
N PHE A 369 4.26 -9.92 -28.51
CA PHE A 369 3.96 -9.31 -29.80
C PHE A 369 2.56 -9.60 -30.35
N TYR A 370 1.87 -10.60 -29.79
CA TYR A 370 0.65 -11.15 -30.34
C TYR A 370 -0.37 -11.48 -29.24
N ASP A 371 -1.56 -10.89 -29.32
CA ASP A 371 -2.65 -11.04 -28.35
C ASP A 371 -3.09 -12.49 -28.17
N GLY A 372 -3.16 -13.27 -29.25
CA GLY A 372 -3.58 -14.68 -29.21
C GLY A 372 -2.65 -15.56 -28.36
N PRO A 373 -1.35 -15.66 -28.69
CA PRO A 373 -0.36 -16.33 -27.85
C PRO A 373 -0.32 -15.83 -26.40
N ALA A 374 -0.47 -14.52 -26.18
CA ALA A 374 -0.51 -13.96 -24.85
C ALA A 374 -1.76 -14.40 -24.07
N ALA A 375 -2.94 -14.39 -24.69
CA ALA A 375 -4.19 -14.86 -24.10
C ALA A 375 -4.20 -16.38 -23.85
N ASP A 376 -3.66 -17.18 -24.78
CA ASP A 376 -3.47 -18.62 -24.60
C ASP A 376 -2.62 -18.91 -23.35
N HIS A 377 -1.51 -18.20 -23.21
CA HIS A 377 -0.63 -18.34 -22.05
C HIS A 377 -1.30 -17.86 -20.77
N GLY A 378 -1.99 -16.71 -20.78
CA GLY A 378 -2.74 -16.17 -19.64
C GLY A 378 -3.81 -17.13 -19.13
N THR A 379 -4.58 -17.73 -20.04
CA THR A 379 -5.57 -18.77 -19.72
C THR A 379 -4.93 -19.97 -19.04
N ALA A 380 -3.81 -20.46 -19.59
CA ALA A 380 -3.12 -21.63 -19.05
C ALA A 380 -2.47 -21.33 -17.69
N TRP A 381 -1.93 -20.13 -17.50
CA TRP A 381 -1.33 -19.69 -16.24
C TRP A 381 -2.40 -19.55 -15.15
N GLY A 382 -3.54 -18.91 -15.44
CA GLY A 382 -4.65 -18.81 -14.48
C GLY A 382 -5.22 -20.18 -14.10
N THR A 383 -5.38 -21.08 -15.08
CA THR A 383 -5.79 -22.47 -14.82
C THR A 383 -4.80 -23.19 -13.88
N MET A 384 -3.49 -23.01 -14.09
CA MET A 384 -2.47 -23.57 -13.18
C MET A 384 -2.60 -23.02 -11.75
N ILE A 385 -2.94 -21.74 -11.57
CA ILE A 385 -3.15 -21.16 -10.23
C ILE A 385 -4.39 -21.75 -9.55
N GLU A 386 -5.48 -21.95 -10.28
CA GLU A 386 -6.66 -22.65 -9.73
C GLU A 386 -6.33 -24.10 -9.34
N ASP A 387 -5.60 -24.84 -10.19
CA ASP A 387 -5.11 -26.19 -9.87
C ASP A 387 -4.27 -26.22 -8.58
N LEU A 388 -3.40 -25.22 -8.39
CA LEU A 388 -2.55 -25.10 -7.20
C LEU A 388 -3.37 -24.76 -5.94
N HIS A 389 -4.41 -23.93 -6.06
CA HIS A 389 -5.34 -23.67 -4.96
C HIS A 389 -6.12 -24.91 -4.56
N ASP A 390 -6.64 -25.67 -5.53
CA ASP A 390 -7.31 -26.94 -5.27
C ASP A 390 -6.36 -27.93 -4.59
N TRP A 391 -5.09 -27.96 -5.00
CA TRP A 391 -4.05 -28.75 -4.36
C TRP A 391 -3.82 -28.34 -2.89
N LEU A 392 -3.67 -27.04 -2.60
CA LEU A 392 -3.48 -26.53 -1.23
C LEU A 392 -4.60 -26.97 -0.26
N ILE A 393 -5.83 -27.15 -0.77
CA ILE A 393 -7.01 -27.52 0.02
C ILE A 393 -7.09 -29.04 0.22
N ASN A 394 -6.72 -29.84 -0.79
CA ASN A 394 -7.04 -31.26 -0.85
C ASN A 394 -5.86 -32.19 -0.52
N GLU A 395 -4.63 -31.69 -0.48
CA GLU A 395 -3.44 -32.51 -0.27
C GLU A 395 -3.34 -33.12 1.15
N GLN A 396 -2.75 -34.32 1.24
CA GLN A 396 -2.54 -35.03 2.51
C GLN A 396 -1.05 -35.14 2.83
N CYS A 397 -0.68 -34.92 4.09
CA CYS A 397 0.68 -35.09 4.58
C CYS A 397 0.74 -36.06 5.75
N THR A 398 1.92 -36.60 5.98
CA THR A 398 2.20 -37.45 7.13
C THR A 398 2.81 -36.60 8.24
N ILE A 399 2.17 -36.57 9.40
CA ILE A 399 2.76 -36.05 10.65
C ILE A 399 2.75 -37.22 11.63
N ASP A 400 3.93 -37.61 12.14
CA ASP A 400 4.08 -38.66 13.16
C ASP A 400 3.26 -39.95 12.91
N GLU A 401 3.48 -40.57 11.74
CA GLU A 401 2.86 -41.84 11.28
C GLU A 401 1.36 -41.81 10.96
N PHE A 402 0.69 -40.65 11.08
CA PHE A 402 -0.71 -40.47 10.67
C PHE A 402 -0.81 -39.58 9.43
N TYR A 403 -1.63 -40.00 8.46
CA TYR A 403 -2.03 -39.14 7.35
C TYR A 403 -3.08 -38.14 7.86
N VAL A 404 -2.75 -36.86 7.76
CA VAL A 404 -3.63 -35.74 8.07
C VAL A 404 -3.73 -34.84 6.84
N ALA A 405 -4.87 -34.19 6.65
CA ALA A 405 -4.98 -33.16 5.60
C ALA A 405 -3.94 -32.07 5.88
N CYS A 406 -3.16 -31.69 4.87
CA CYS A 406 -2.25 -30.57 5.03
C CYS A 406 -3.07 -29.31 5.20
N ASN A 407 -2.66 -28.46 6.15
CA ASN A 407 -3.30 -27.17 6.33
C ASN A 407 -2.45 -26.07 5.69
N TYR A 408 -1.92 -26.33 4.48
CA TYR A 408 -1.08 -25.38 3.75
C TYR A 408 -1.76 -24.02 3.66
N ARG A 409 -3.06 -24.02 3.30
CA ARG A 409 -3.88 -22.80 3.14
C ARG A 409 -3.95 -21.88 4.37
N ARG A 410 -3.54 -22.34 5.55
CA ARG A 410 -3.49 -21.51 6.75
C ARG A 410 -2.25 -20.61 6.79
N GLN A 411 -1.18 -21.01 6.11
CA GLN A 411 0.10 -20.30 6.08
C GLN A 411 0.49 -19.86 4.67
N VAL A 412 -0.06 -20.48 3.62
CA VAL A 412 0.38 -20.27 2.23
C VAL A 412 -0.80 -19.86 1.36
N THR A 413 -0.65 -18.71 0.70
CA THR A 413 -1.48 -18.25 -0.41
C THR A 413 -0.66 -18.28 -1.69
N ILE A 414 -1.18 -18.91 -2.75
CA ILE A 414 -0.54 -18.89 -4.07
C ILE A 414 -1.25 -17.86 -4.96
N VAL A 415 -0.48 -17.06 -5.68
CA VAL A 415 -1.01 -16.10 -6.67
C VAL A 415 -0.25 -16.24 -7.98
N GLY A 416 -0.84 -15.78 -9.09
CA GLY A 416 -0.06 -15.54 -10.29
C GLY A 416 0.94 -14.42 -10.06
N ALA A 417 1.99 -14.33 -10.86
CA ALA A 417 2.83 -13.14 -10.91
C ALA A 417 3.33 -12.92 -12.34
N ASN A 418 3.52 -11.67 -12.73
CA ASN A 418 4.02 -11.31 -14.04
C ASN A 418 4.90 -10.04 -13.95
N ASP A 419 6.13 -10.15 -14.44
CA ASP A 419 7.05 -9.06 -14.69
C ASP A 419 6.63 -8.34 -15.98
N ILE A 420 5.75 -7.34 -15.82
CA ILE A 420 5.13 -6.62 -16.92
C ILE A 420 5.88 -5.32 -17.17
N GLU A 421 6.59 -5.25 -18.28
CA GLU A 421 7.37 -4.07 -18.66
C GLU A 421 7.26 -3.75 -20.15
N ASP A 422 7.73 -2.57 -20.55
CA ASP A 422 7.86 -2.24 -21.97
C ASP A 422 9.05 -2.91 -22.67
N TRP A 423 10.07 -3.37 -21.91
CA TRP A 423 11.30 -4.07 -22.36
C TRP A 423 12.06 -3.42 -23.53
N GLY A 424 11.68 -2.22 -23.95
CA GLY A 424 12.07 -1.65 -25.23
C GLY A 424 11.93 -2.63 -26.42
N LYS A 425 12.89 -2.54 -27.35
CA LYS A 425 12.92 -3.40 -28.54
C LYS A 425 13.60 -4.72 -28.26
N ILE A 426 12.86 -5.83 -28.32
CA ILE A 426 13.41 -7.19 -28.21
C ILE A 426 13.28 -7.93 -29.55
N LEU A 427 14.08 -8.99 -29.72
CA LEU A 427 14.08 -9.78 -30.96
C LEU A 427 12.79 -10.59 -31.09
N ASN A 428 11.99 -10.30 -32.11
CA ASN A 428 10.86 -11.14 -32.52
C ASN A 428 11.36 -12.25 -33.44
N PHE A 429 11.41 -13.49 -32.95
CA PHE A 429 11.87 -14.64 -33.73
C PHE A 429 10.96 -15.00 -34.92
N SER A 430 9.69 -14.57 -34.91
CA SER A 430 8.74 -14.86 -35.98
C SER A 430 8.98 -13.99 -37.22
N THR A 431 9.38 -12.74 -37.01
CA THR A 431 9.68 -11.75 -38.07
C THR A 431 11.18 -11.61 -38.32
N ASN A 432 12.02 -12.03 -37.36
CA ASN A 432 13.46 -11.80 -37.31
C ASN A 432 13.83 -10.31 -37.29
N GLU A 433 13.01 -9.49 -36.62
CA GLU A 433 13.20 -8.05 -36.43
C GLU A 433 13.19 -7.69 -34.94
N TYR A 434 13.84 -6.57 -34.59
CA TYR A 434 13.74 -5.99 -33.24
C TYR A 434 12.51 -5.10 -33.19
N GLU A 435 11.51 -5.53 -32.43
CA GLU A 435 10.19 -4.90 -32.32
C GLU A 435 9.93 -4.47 -30.88
N GLN A 436 9.12 -3.41 -30.70
CA GLN A 436 8.67 -2.99 -29.37
C GLN A 436 7.70 -4.03 -28.79
N VAL A 437 7.81 -4.32 -27.49
CA VAL A 437 6.82 -5.13 -26.78
C VAL A 437 5.49 -4.39 -26.77
N LYS A 438 4.40 -5.11 -27.05
CA LYS A 438 3.08 -4.52 -27.24
C LYS A 438 2.26 -4.52 -25.95
N PRO A 439 1.74 -3.36 -25.50
CA PRO A 439 0.87 -3.32 -24.33
C PRO A 439 -0.44 -4.09 -24.54
N GLU A 440 -0.91 -4.24 -25.78
CA GLU A 440 -2.10 -5.02 -26.11
C GLU A 440 -1.92 -6.50 -25.80
N ALA A 441 -0.71 -7.03 -26.02
CA ALA A 441 -0.41 -8.43 -25.72
C ALA A 441 -0.36 -8.67 -24.20
N ALA A 442 0.27 -7.77 -23.44
CA ALA A 442 0.23 -7.81 -21.97
C ALA A 442 -1.21 -7.71 -21.44
N ARG A 443 -2.03 -6.83 -22.01
CA ARG A 443 -3.46 -6.70 -21.70
C ARG A 443 -4.24 -7.98 -22.01
N ALA A 444 -3.96 -8.62 -23.14
CA ALA A 444 -4.59 -9.89 -23.53
C ALA A 444 -4.24 -11.02 -22.55
N TRP A 445 -2.98 -11.10 -22.10
CA TRP A 445 -2.57 -12.04 -21.05
C TRP A 445 -3.35 -11.80 -19.75
N ALA A 446 -3.39 -10.55 -19.28
CA ALA A 446 -4.05 -10.19 -18.03
C ALA A 446 -5.57 -10.43 -18.06
N LEU A 447 -6.23 -10.16 -19.19
CA LEU A 447 -7.65 -10.47 -19.39
C LEU A 447 -7.91 -11.97 -19.31
N ALA A 448 -7.16 -12.76 -20.08
CA ALA A 448 -7.34 -14.20 -20.15
C ALA A 448 -7.01 -14.91 -18.82
N TYR A 449 -6.01 -14.41 -18.10
CA TYR A 449 -5.72 -14.83 -16.73
C TYR A 449 -6.93 -14.60 -15.81
N SER A 450 -7.46 -13.37 -15.78
CA SER A 450 -8.58 -13.00 -14.92
C SER A 450 -9.92 -13.66 -15.30
N GLU A 451 -10.05 -14.17 -16.53
CA GLU A 451 -11.19 -14.99 -16.96
C GLU A 451 -11.06 -16.44 -16.52
N SER A 452 -9.85 -17.00 -16.57
CA SER A 452 -9.58 -18.40 -16.18
C SER A 452 -9.44 -18.58 -14.67
N ALA A 453 -9.01 -17.56 -13.93
CA ALA A 453 -8.87 -17.55 -12.47
C ALA A 453 -9.54 -16.31 -11.83
N PRO A 454 -10.88 -16.20 -11.91
CA PRO A 454 -11.60 -14.95 -11.63
C PRO A 454 -11.52 -14.46 -10.18
N THR A 455 -11.07 -15.30 -9.26
CA THR A 455 -10.90 -14.97 -7.83
C THR A 455 -9.45 -14.97 -7.36
N LYS A 456 -8.49 -15.23 -8.27
CA LYS A 456 -7.07 -15.39 -7.92
C LYS A 456 -6.28 -14.19 -8.41
N PRO A 457 -5.69 -13.38 -7.53
CA PRO A 457 -4.87 -12.26 -7.94
C PRO A 457 -3.66 -12.70 -8.79
N TYR A 458 -3.10 -11.76 -9.55
CA TYR A 458 -1.72 -11.83 -10.01
C TYR A 458 -0.95 -10.61 -9.54
N ILE A 459 0.27 -10.82 -9.09
CA ILE A 459 1.20 -9.75 -8.75
C ILE A 459 1.81 -9.19 -10.05
N ASN A 460 1.70 -7.90 -10.28
CA ASN A 460 2.55 -7.20 -11.25
C ASN A 460 3.78 -6.70 -10.51
N TYR A 461 4.94 -7.26 -10.83
CA TYR A 461 6.23 -6.91 -10.21
C TYR A 461 7.25 -6.31 -11.16
N GLY A 462 6.82 -5.94 -12.36
CA GLY A 462 7.69 -5.27 -13.32
C GLY A 462 7.85 -3.78 -13.04
N ASN A 463 8.62 -3.11 -13.89
CA ASN A 463 8.79 -1.67 -13.84
C ASN A 463 7.70 -0.88 -14.59
N CYS A 464 7.74 0.44 -14.43
CA CYS A 464 6.91 1.36 -15.19
C CYS A 464 7.70 2.50 -15.85
N SER A 465 8.48 2.14 -16.85
CA SER A 465 9.41 3.05 -17.53
C SER A 465 8.76 4.28 -18.20
N ASN A 466 7.44 4.28 -18.45
CA ASN A 466 6.71 5.38 -19.09
C ASN A 466 5.39 5.77 -18.38
N CYS A 467 5.35 5.62 -17.05
CA CYS A 467 4.16 5.89 -16.23
C CYS A 467 3.59 7.31 -16.32
N GLY A 468 4.43 8.34 -16.50
CA GLY A 468 3.96 9.72 -16.63
C GLY A 468 3.35 10.07 -18.00
N ALA A 469 3.57 9.25 -19.03
CA ALA A 469 3.21 9.60 -20.39
C ALA A 469 1.71 9.43 -20.67
N ALA A 470 1.10 10.48 -21.21
CA ALA A 470 -0.27 10.42 -21.72
C ALA A 470 -0.36 9.47 -22.91
N CYS A 471 -1.47 8.73 -23.01
CA CYS A 471 -1.77 7.95 -24.20
C CYS A 471 -2.10 8.91 -25.36
N PRO A 472 -1.42 8.80 -26.50
CA PRO A 472 -1.64 9.70 -27.62
C PRO A 472 -2.98 9.38 -28.31
N ASP A 473 -3.59 10.42 -28.90
CA ASP A 473 -4.75 10.29 -29.80
C ASP A 473 -4.48 11.10 -31.09
N PRO A 474 -4.45 10.47 -32.29
CA PRO A 474 -4.52 9.03 -32.57
C PRO A 474 -3.16 8.36 -32.36
N ASP A 475 -3.19 7.09 -31.96
CA ASP A 475 -2.05 6.23 -31.64
C ASP A 475 -1.14 6.00 -32.86
N PRO A 476 0.02 6.69 -32.93
CA PRO A 476 1.24 5.90 -32.84
C PRO A 476 2.39 6.68 -32.18
N TYR A 477 2.95 6.18 -31.09
CA TYR A 477 4.35 6.47 -30.80
C TYR A 477 5.24 5.57 -31.67
N PRO A 478 6.09 6.11 -32.56
CA PRO A 478 7.09 5.30 -33.26
C PRO A 478 8.18 4.75 -32.32
N ASP A 479 8.30 5.31 -31.12
CA ASP A 479 9.42 5.03 -30.20
C ASP A 479 9.04 4.20 -28.97
N ASN A 480 7.86 4.37 -28.33
CA ASN A 480 7.39 3.50 -27.23
C ASN A 480 5.83 3.44 -27.22
N PRO A 481 5.20 2.27 -27.47
CA PRO A 481 3.75 2.14 -27.50
C PRO A 481 3.10 2.16 -26.10
N TRP A 482 3.88 2.09 -25.03
CA TRP A 482 3.37 2.08 -23.67
C TRP A 482 3.03 3.49 -23.17
N CYS A 483 1.92 3.61 -22.45
CA CYS A 483 1.46 4.84 -21.85
C CYS A 483 0.78 4.54 -20.51
N ARG A 484 0.50 5.58 -19.73
CA ARG A 484 -0.03 5.46 -18.37
C ARG A 484 -1.31 4.64 -18.22
N ASP A 485 -2.21 4.62 -19.22
CA ASP A 485 -3.44 3.80 -19.14
C ASP A 485 -3.15 2.30 -19.24
N HIS A 486 -2.15 1.92 -20.05
CA HIS A 486 -1.70 0.53 -20.16
C HIS A 486 -1.12 0.04 -18.84
N TYR A 487 -0.20 0.81 -18.25
CA TYR A 487 0.38 0.49 -16.94
C TYR A 487 -0.67 0.49 -15.84
N TRP A 488 -1.56 1.48 -15.80
CA TRP A 488 -2.66 1.53 -14.85
C TRP A 488 -3.52 0.27 -14.94
N TYR A 489 -3.93 -0.12 -16.14
CA TYR A 489 -4.77 -1.31 -16.33
C TYR A 489 -4.07 -2.58 -15.83
N LEU A 490 -2.78 -2.74 -16.12
CA LEU A 490 -2.00 -3.93 -15.77
C LEU A 490 -1.56 -3.96 -14.30
N ALA A 491 -1.55 -2.82 -13.61
CA ALA A 491 -1.18 -2.72 -12.20
C ALA A 491 -2.39 -2.62 -11.25
N TRP A 492 -3.53 -2.07 -11.70
CA TRP A 492 -4.67 -1.77 -10.84
C TRP A 492 -6.05 -1.84 -11.51
N GLY A 493 -6.15 -1.41 -12.78
CA GLY A 493 -7.43 -1.36 -13.49
C GLY A 493 -8.02 -2.73 -13.83
N ASN A 494 -7.20 -3.78 -13.93
CA ASN A 494 -7.65 -5.16 -13.96
C ASN A 494 -7.97 -5.64 -12.54
N LYS A 495 -9.17 -6.20 -12.34
CA LYS A 495 -9.67 -6.62 -11.02
C LYS A 495 -8.77 -7.63 -10.26
N ASN A 496 -7.89 -8.36 -10.96
CA ASN A 496 -6.98 -9.33 -10.35
C ASN A 496 -5.55 -8.77 -10.19
N ALA A 497 -5.25 -7.57 -10.66
CA ALA A 497 -3.89 -7.01 -10.62
C ALA A 497 -3.53 -6.50 -9.23
N TRP A 498 -2.39 -6.95 -8.72
CA TRP A 498 -1.80 -6.57 -7.43
C TRP A 498 -0.42 -5.94 -7.66
N PRO A 499 -0.22 -4.64 -7.41
CA PRO A 499 1.05 -3.99 -7.73
C PRO A 499 2.07 -4.18 -6.61
N LEU A 500 3.17 -4.87 -6.92
CA LEU A 500 4.38 -5.02 -6.09
C LEU A 500 5.60 -4.55 -6.92
N PRO A 501 5.68 -3.24 -7.20
CA PRO A 501 6.54 -2.68 -8.23
C PRO A 501 8.03 -2.94 -8.01
N GLU A 502 8.77 -3.04 -9.11
CA GLU A 502 10.23 -3.00 -9.09
C GLU A 502 10.74 -1.57 -8.78
N ILE A 503 11.54 -1.43 -7.71
CA ILE A 503 12.13 -0.17 -7.25
C ILE A 503 13.65 -0.34 -7.11
N TYR A 504 14.34 -0.50 -8.23
CA TYR A 504 15.76 -0.83 -8.26
C TYR A 504 16.70 0.37 -8.46
N THR A 505 16.21 1.49 -9.00
CA THR A 505 17.05 2.66 -9.29
C THR A 505 17.44 3.41 -8.01
N GLU A 506 18.74 3.59 -7.81
CA GLU A 506 19.30 4.39 -6.73
C GLU A 506 18.94 5.88 -6.86
N GLY A 507 18.95 6.58 -5.72
CA GLY A 507 18.78 8.04 -5.67
C GLY A 507 19.88 8.77 -6.47
N SER A 508 19.48 9.82 -7.19
CA SER A 508 20.37 10.67 -7.97
C SER A 508 20.03 12.15 -7.77
N GLU A 509 20.91 13.06 -8.23
CA GLU A 509 20.70 14.51 -8.10
C GLU A 509 19.34 14.98 -8.64
N ASN A 510 18.86 14.36 -9.73
CA ASN A 510 17.57 14.72 -10.34
C ASN A 510 16.39 13.89 -9.83
N HIS A 511 16.68 12.74 -9.23
CA HIS A 511 15.68 11.77 -8.76
C HIS A 511 16.09 11.27 -7.37
N PRO A 512 15.94 12.08 -6.32
CA PRO A 512 16.52 11.79 -5.00
C PRO A 512 15.99 10.49 -4.38
N ASN A 513 14.75 10.11 -4.69
CA ASN A 513 14.15 8.84 -4.26
C ASN A 513 14.17 7.78 -5.37
N GLY A 514 15.05 7.90 -6.36
CA GLY A 514 15.10 6.96 -7.47
C GLY A 514 13.98 7.15 -8.50
N LYS A 515 14.31 6.88 -9.76
CA LYS A 515 13.38 7.11 -10.87
C LYS A 515 12.17 6.16 -10.83
N ASN A 516 12.35 4.92 -10.38
CA ASN A 516 11.25 3.96 -10.34
C ASN A 516 10.15 4.39 -9.36
N ALA A 517 10.49 4.83 -8.15
CA ALA A 517 9.50 5.26 -7.16
C ALA A 517 8.69 6.47 -7.65
N GLU A 518 9.36 7.45 -8.26
CA GLU A 518 8.69 8.62 -8.85
C GLU A 518 7.70 8.22 -9.95
N GLN A 519 8.10 7.30 -10.84
CA GLN A 519 7.23 6.80 -11.91
C GLN A 519 5.98 6.11 -11.37
N TRP A 520 6.11 5.28 -10.34
CA TRP A 520 4.98 4.62 -9.70
C TRP A 520 4.06 5.61 -8.97
N GLN A 521 4.63 6.65 -8.35
CA GLN A 521 3.88 7.74 -7.76
C GLN A 521 3.08 8.53 -8.82
N GLU A 522 3.67 8.83 -9.98
CA GLU A 522 2.99 9.48 -11.10
C GLU A 522 1.76 8.68 -11.55
N LEU A 523 1.88 7.35 -11.63
CA LEU A 523 0.76 6.47 -11.96
C LEU A 523 -0.31 6.47 -10.88
N SER A 524 0.09 6.45 -9.62
CA SER A 524 -0.82 6.55 -8.48
C SER A 524 -1.61 7.85 -8.54
N LYS A 525 -0.94 8.98 -8.82
CA LYS A 525 -1.60 10.28 -8.94
C LYS A 525 -2.56 10.33 -10.13
N TYR A 526 -2.17 9.76 -11.26
CA TYR A 526 -3.05 9.59 -12.42
C TYR A 526 -4.29 8.78 -12.03
N SER A 527 -4.12 7.65 -11.34
CA SER A 527 -5.21 6.79 -10.91
C SER A 527 -6.13 7.48 -9.90
N SER A 528 -5.61 8.22 -8.91
CA SER A 528 -6.43 8.98 -7.96
C SER A 528 -7.22 10.10 -8.63
N THR A 529 -6.69 10.67 -9.74
CA THR A 529 -7.36 11.76 -10.47
C THR A 529 -8.46 11.26 -11.39
N PHE A 530 -8.24 10.15 -12.10
CA PHE A 530 -9.11 9.69 -13.18
C PHE A 530 -9.83 8.36 -12.92
N HIS A 531 -9.39 7.62 -11.90
CA HIS A 531 -9.85 6.27 -11.54
C HIS A 531 -10.02 6.17 -10.01
N THR A 532 -9.46 5.14 -9.38
CA THR A 532 -9.36 4.98 -7.92
C THR A 532 -7.90 4.97 -7.48
N GLN A 533 -7.59 5.40 -6.26
CA GLN A 533 -6.23 5.35 -5.73
C GLN A 533 -5.65 3.93 -5.83
N ILE A 534 -4.41 3.82 -6.32
CA ILE A 534 -3.67 2.54 -6.35
C ILE A 534 -3.23 2.21 -4.93
N PHE A 535 -3.36 0.95 -4.53
CA PHE A 535 -2.79 0.45 -3.29
C PHE A 535 -1.63 -0.51 -3.59
N PHE A 536 -0.40 -0.02 -3.44
CA PHE A 536 0.82 -0.81 -3.56
C PHE A 536 0.97 -1.77 -2.38
N LEU A 537 1.42 -3.00 -2.69
CA LEU A 537 1.62 -4.06 -1.69
C LEU A 537 3.02 -4.03 -1.05
N GLY A 538 3.90 -3.18 -1.55
CA GLY A 538 5.31 -3.19 -1.15
C GLY A 538 6.21 -2.79 -2.30
N SER A 539 7.47 -3.19 -2.20
CA SER A 539 8.45 -3.04 -3.28
C SER A 539 9.18 -4.36 -3.53
N LEU A 540 9.59 -4.55 -4.79
CA LEU A 540 10.56 -5.54 -5.20
C LEU A 540 11.87 -4.82 -5.59
N THR A 541 13.00 -5.33 -5.15
CA THR A 541 14.34 -4.86 -5.57
C THR A 541 15.10 -5.99 -6.27
N GLN A 542 16.22 -5.66 -6.92
CA GLN A 542 17.09 -6.62 -7.63
C GLN A 542 18.52 -6.61 -7.10
N TRP A 543 18.72 -6.16 -5.86
CA TRP A 543 20.04 -6.04 -5.26
C TRP A 543 20.79 -7.37 -5.27
N GLY A 544 20.15 -8.46 -4.84
CA GLY A 544 20.76 -9.78 -4.78
C GLY A 544 21.13 -10.34 -6.15
N ALA A 545 20.37 -10.00 -7.20
CA ALA A 545 20.71 -10.29 -8.59
C ALA A 545 21.95 -9.49 -9.04
N CYS A 546 22.02 -8.21 -8.66
CA CYS A 546 23.11 -7.31 -9.04
C CYS A 546 24.43 -7.60 -8.32
N GLU A 547 24.37 -7.96 -7.05
CA GLU A 547 25.53 -8.26 -6.22
C GLU A 547 26.38 -9.41 -6.82
N ARG A 548 25.70 -10.39 -7.44
CA ARG A 548 26.30 -11.63 -7.96
C ARG A 548 26.61 -11.61 -9.45
N ARG A 549 26.01 -10.67 -10.22
CA ARG A 549 26.20 -10.58 -11.68
C ARG A 549 26.75 -9.25 -12.19
N VAL A 550 26.97 -8.26 -11.32
CA VAL A 550 27.37 -6.88 -11.66
C VAL A 550 26.36 -6.23 -12.59
N CYS A 551 25.41 -5.50 -12.01
CA CYS A 551 24.52 -4.62 -12.76
C CYS A 551 25.19 -3.31 -13.18
N GLU A 552 24.49 -2.53 -14.01
CA GLU A 552 24.89 -1.14 -14.26
C GLU A 552 24.91 -0.35 -12.93
N PRO A 553 25.79 0.66 -12.78
CA PRO A 553 25.77 1.50 -11.59
C PRO A 553 24.45 2.26 -11.46
N GLY A 554 23.90 2.35 -10.25
CA GLY A 554 22.68 3.12 -9.98
C GLY A 554 21.37 2.34 -10.12
N ILE A 555 21.43 1.01 -10.28
CA ILE A 555 20.25 0.14 -10.40
C ILE A 555 20.25 -1.03 -9.41
N ALA A 556 20.91 -0.86 -8.26
CA ALA A 556 21.03 -1.89 -7.23
C ALA A 556 20.59 -1.38 -5.84
N ASN A 557 19.40 -0.78 -5.74
CA ASN A 557 18.79 -0.44 -4.45
C ASN A 557 18.74 -1.66 -3.53
N GLU A 558 19.23 -1.53 -2.30
CA GLU A 558 18.93 -2.51 -1.25
C GLU A 558 17.40 -2.52 -0.97
N PRO A 559 16.85 -3.63 -0.44
CA PRO A 559 15.40 -3.75 -0.20
C PRO A 559 14.83 -2.66 0.71
N LYS A 560 15.66 -2.20 1.66
CA LYS A 560 15.35 -1.06 2.53
C LYS A 560 15.18 0.22 1.69
N ASP A 561 16.14 0.52 0.83
CA ASP A 561 16.14 1.74 0.01
C ASP A 561 14.96 1.76 -0.96
N GLY A 562 14.68 0.63 -1.63
CA GLY A 562 13.54 0.53 -2.55
C GLY A 562 12.19 0.75 -1.85
N TRP A 563 12.03 0.20 -0.64
CA TRP A 563 10.82 0.40 0.15
C TRP A 563 10.68 1.85 0.62
N GLU A 564 11.76 2.42 1.14
CA GLU A 564 11.79 3.80 1.65
C GLU A 564 11.50 4.82 0.56
N GLN A 565 12.12 4.65 -0.61
CA GLN A 565 11.88 5.48 -1.78
C GLN A 565 10.41 5.47 -2.21
N LEU A 566 9.79 4.29 -2.30
CA LEU A 566 8.37 4.18 -2.66
C LEU A 566 7.47 4.82 -1.60
N PHE A 567 7.73 4.55 -0.32
CA PHE A 567 6.99 5.16 0.79
C PHE A 567 7.06 6.69 0.71
N ASP A 568 8.27 7.24 0.60
CA ASP A 568 8.52 8.68 0.62
C ASP A 568 7.87 9.37 -0.58
N GLU A 569 7.93 8.78 -1.78
CA GLU A 569 7.23 9.32 -2.96
C GLU A 569 5.72 9.34 -2.79
N LEU A 570 5.12 8.23 -2.35
CA LEU A 570 3.67 8.16 -2.13
C LEU A 570 3.22 9.17 -1.08
N PHE A 571 4.04 9.39 -0.05
CA PHE A 571 3.72 10.26 1.08
C PHE A 571 3.65 11.75 0.73
N LYS A 572 4.36 12.19 -0.34
CA LYS A 572 4.42 13.60 -0.78
C LYS A 572 3.06 14.20 -1.15
N ASP A 573 2.15 13.38 -1.66
CA ASP A 573 0.84 13.83 -2.15
C ASP A 573 -0.29 13.15 -1.35
N PRO A 574 -1.20 13.91 -0.72
CA PRO A 574 -2.33 13.35 0.01
C PRO A 574 -3.21 12.39 -0.80
N ASP A 575 -3.28 12.56 -2.13
CA ASP A 575 -4.10 11.70 -3.00
C ASP A 575 -3.41 10.38 -3.34
N THR A 576 -2.08 10.26 -3.11
CA THR A 576 -1.32 9.02 -3.34
C THR A 576 -0.82 8.37 -2.05
N ARG A 577 -0.94 9.07 -0.91
CA ARG A 577 -0.42 8.64 0.38
C ARG A 577 -0.92 7.26 0.75
N GLN A 578 0.03 6.37 1.02
CA GLN A 578 -0.19 5.08 1.67
C GLN A 578 0.61 5.04 2.96
N ILE A 579 -0.07 4.68 4.04
CA ILE A 579 0.50 4.64 5.39
C ILE A 579 1.07 3.26 5.75
N VAL A 580 0.78 2.25 4.91
CA VAL A 580 1.28 0.88 5.06
C VAL A 580 1.70 0.36 3.69
N LEU A 581 2.93 -0.15 3.62
CA LEU A 581 3.46 -0.94 2.52
C LEU A 581 3.91 -2.28 3.14
N PRO A 582 3.06 -3.33 3.09
CA PRO A 582 3.22 -4.49 3.96
C PRO A 582 4.43 -5.36 3.62
N TRP A 583 4.88 -5.36 2.36
CA TRP A 583 5.96 -6.25 1.94
C TRP A 583 7.19 -5.52 1.40
N SER A 584 8.34 -6.18 1.55
CA SER A 584 9.58 -5.89 0.84
C SER A 584 10.15 -7.21 0.36
N THR A 585 10.64 -7.27 -0.87
CA THR A 585 11.25 -8.50 -1.41
C THR A 585 12.41 -8.14 -2.33
N ASP A 586 13.42 -8.99 -2.39
CA ASP A 586 14.57 -8.87 -3.29
C ASP A 586 14.60 -10.05 -4.24
N ILE A 587 14.99 -9.86 -5.49
CA ILE A 587 15.14 -10.95 -6.45
C ILE A 587 16.62 -11.29 -6.70
N LEU A 588 16.92 -12.59 -6.65
CA LEU A 588 18.24 -13.12 -7.01
C LEU A 588 18.16 -14.27 -8.01
N TRP A 589 19.31 -14.63 -8.58
CA TRP A 589 19.43 -15.79 -9.46
C TRP A 589 19.71 -17.05 -8.66
N GLU A 590 18.81 -18.04 -8.74
CA GLU A 590 18.95 -19.27 -7.95
C GLU A 590 20.27 -20.00 -8.23
N SER A 591 20.73 -19.99 -9.49
CA SER A 591 22.01 -20.57 -9.90
C SER A 591 23.24 -19.92 -9.30
N ASP A 592 23.17 -18.67 -8.81
CA ASP A 592 24.36 -18.01 -8.27
C ASP A 592 24.68 -18.50 -6.85
N LEU A 593 23.69 -19.02 -6.12
CA LEU A 593 23.89 -19.72 -4.85
C LEU A 593 24.63 -21.06 -5.01
N LEU A 594 24.76 -21.61 -6.23
CA LEU A 594 25.56 -22.82 -6.51
C LEU A 594 27.07 -22.56 -6.60
N LYS A 595 27.49 -21.32 -6.83
CA LYS A 595 28.90 -21.00 -7.06
C LYS A 595 29.70 -20.88 -5.76
N GLU A 596 29.03 -20.96 -4.61
CA GLU A 596 29.59 -20.83 -3.26
C GLU A 596 29.75 -22.18 -2.52
N GLU A 597 29.14 -23.26 -3.04
CA GLU A 597 29.36 -24.66 -2.60
C GLU A 597 30.47 -25.35 -3.43
#